data_AF-A0A4Q6BM92-F1
#
_entry.id   AF-A0A4Q6BM92-F1
#
_cell.length_a   1.000
_cell.length_b   1.000
_cell.length_c   1.000
_cell.angle_alpha   90.00
_cell.angle_beta   90.00
_cell.angle_gamma   90.00
#
_symmetry.space_group_name_H-M   'P 1'
#
loop_
_entity.id
_entity.type
_entity.pdbx_description
1 polymer ?
#
loop_
_entity_poly.entity_id
_entity_poly.type
_entity_poly.pdbx_seq_one_letter_code
_entity_poly.pdbx_strand_id
1 'polypeptide(L)'
;MTMELLTLMSMPNTDSQALAELLKQCENEPIRVPGSVQPHGVLMTLRSSDLTILQISDSIYDLCGIHPNELLHQPLSRLMSTDPVEKATKRLGDRTPRLLNPIPIHIDVNGEQRSAS
;
A
#
# COMPACT_ATOMS: atom_id res chain seq x y z
N MET A 1 -2.71 -27.03 -66.73
CA MET A 1 -3.02 -25.65 -67.15
C MET A 1 -4.01 -25.11 -66.13
N THR A 2 -3.50 -24.46 -65.07
CA THR A 2 -3.75 -23.03 -64.69
C THR A 2 -5.07 -22.85 -63.93
N MET A 3 -5.20 -22.28 -62.72
CA MET A 3 -4.39 -21.54 -61.72
C MET A 3 -5.23 -21.61 -60.40
N GLU A 4 -4.74 -22.09 -59.25
CA GLU A 4 -4.08 -21.34 -58.15
C GLU A 4 -4.68 -19.96 -57.77
N LEU A 5 -5.00 -19.82 -56.48
CA LEU A 5 -4.98 -18.60 -55.63
C LEU A 5 -6.04 -17.50 -55.82
N LEU A 6 -7.05 -17.45 -54.92
CA LEU A 6 -7.22 -16.38 -53.91
C LEU A 6 -8.51 -16.59 -53.07
N THR A 7 -8.46 -17.50 -52.10
CA THR A 7 -9.27 -17.32 -50.88
C THR A 7 -8.29 -17.40 -49.74
N LEU A 8 -7.43 -16.38 -49.67
CA LEU A 8 -6.87 -15.97 -48.39
C LEU A 8 -8.08 -15.62 -47.53
N MET A 9 -8.53 -16.61 -46.77
CA MET A 9 -9.25 -16.38 -45.53
C MET A 9 -8.45 -15.32 -44.81
N SER A 10 -8.94 -14.09 -44.84
CA SER A 10 -8.58 -13.09 -43.86
C SER A 10 -9.21 -13.61 -42.56
N MET A 11 -8.57 -14.63 -41.97
CA MET A 11 -8.66 -14.86 -40.55
C MET A 11 -8.09 -13.57 -39.97
N PRO A 12 -8.90 -12.71 -39.31
CA PRO A 12 -8.30 -11.64 -38.55
C PRO A 12 -7.25 -12.31 -37.65
N ASN A 13 -6.10 -11.65 -37.52
CA ASN A 13 -5.02 -12.07 -36.64
C ASN A 13 -5.50 -11.90 -35.18
N THR A 14 -6.56 -12.63 -34.81
CA THR A 14 -7.36 -12.44 -33.60
C THR A 14 -6.50 -12.67 -32.37
N ASP A 15 -5.54 -13.58 -32.44
CA ASP A 15 -4.62 -13.88 -31.34
C ASP A 15 -3.63 -12.73 -31.08
N SER A 16 -3.04 -12.16 -32.13
CA SER A 16 -2.07 -11.07 -31.98
C SER A 16 -2.74 -9.74 -31.62
N GLN A 17 -3.93 -9.49 -32.17
CA GLN A 17 -4.68 -8.26 -31.93
C GLN A 17 -5.32 -8.26 -30.53
N ALA A 18 -5.86 -9.41 -30.08
CA ALA A 18 -6.34 -9.59 -28.71
C ALA A 18 -5.20 -9.52 -27.68
N LEU A 19 -4.02 -10.08 -27.99
CA LEU A 19 -2.84 -9.96 -27.11
C LEU A 19 -2.39 -8.50 -26.98
N ALA A 20 -2.37 -7.75 -28.08
CA ALA A 20 -2.01 -6.33 -28.06
C ALA A 20 -3.01 -5.49 -27.24
N GLU A 21 -4.30 -5.83 -27.28
CA GLU A 21 -5.33 -5.19 -26.45
C GLU A 21 -5.18 -5.51 -24.96
N LEU A 22 -4.87 -6.77 -24.60
CA LEU A 22 -4.59 -7.18 -23.22
C LEU A 22 -3.35 -6.47 -22.65
N LEU A 23 -2.27 -6.35 -23.44
CA LEU A 23 -1.06 -5.64 -23.01
C LEU A 23 -1.35 -4.15 -22.77
N LYS A 24 -2.13 -3.52 -23.66
CA LYS A 24 -2.59 -2.14 -23.46
C LYS A 24 -3.43 -1.98 -22.20
N GLN A 25 -4.25 -2.96 -21.82
CA GLN A 25 -4.97 -2.90 -20.55
C GLN A 25 -4.02 -2.99 -19.35
N CYS A 26 -3.01 -3.87 -19.37
CA CYS A 26 -2.00 -3.96 -18.32
C CYS A 26 -1.18 -2.65 -18.17
N GLU A 27 -0.83 -2.00 -19.28
CA GLU A 27 -0.14 -0.70 -19.27
C GLU A 27 -0.94 0.42 -18.59
N ASN A 28 -2.27 0.31 -18.60
CA ASN A 28 -3.19 1.30 -18.04
C ASN A 28 -3.61 1.00 -16.59
N GLU A 29 -3.15 -0.10 -15.99
CA GLU A 29 -3.46 -0.39 -14.59
C GLU A 29 -2.79 0.64 -13.67
N PRO A 30 -3.52 1.27 -12.73
CA PRO A 30 -2.97 2.24 -11.80
C PRO A 30 -2.16 1.56 -10.67
N ILE A 31 -1.05 0.90 -11.00
CA ILE A 31 -0.18 0.19 -10.04
C ILE A 31 0.48 1.12 -9.00
N ARG A 32 0.49 2.44 -9.24
CA ARG A 32 1.09 3.44 -8.35
C ARG A 32 0.16 3.94 -7.25
N VAL A 33 -1.13 3.61 -7.30
CA VAL A 33 -2.12 3.97 -6.29
C VAL A 33 -2.99 2.75 -5.97
N PRO A 34 -2.38 1.64 -5.49
CA PRO A 34 -3.16 0.49 -5.11
C PRO A 34 -4.13 0.86 -3.98
N GLY A 35 -5.37 0.38 -4.06
CA GLY A 35 -6.40 0.62 -3.04
C GLY A 35 -6.19 -0.19 -1.75
N SER A 36 -5.13 -0.99 -1.68
CA SER A 36 -4.84 -1.91 -0.58
C SER A 36 -3.34 -2.05 -0.34
N VAL A 37 -2.98 -2.55 0.83
CA VAL A 37 -1.62 -2.93 1.21
C VAL A 37 -1.51 -4.44 1.42
N GLN A 38 -0.30 -4.98 1.45
CA GLN A 38 -0.08 -6.38 1.83
C GLN A 38 -0.41 -6.60 3.32
N PRO A 39 -1.00 -7.75 3.71
CA PRO A 39 -1.50 -7.98 5.06
C PRO A 39 -0.42 -8.41 6.08
N HIS A 40 0.85 -8.11 5.82
CA HIS A 40 1.96 -8.47 6.70
C HIS A 40 2.33 -7.35 7.69
N GLY A 41 1.69 -6.19 7.58
CA GLY A 41 1.86 -5.06 8.47
C GLY A 41 0.70 -4.10 8.34
N VAL A 42 0.88 -2.93 8.95
CA VAL A 42 -0.11 -1.85 8.94
C VAL A 42 0.53 -0.61 8.34
N LEU A 43 -0.19 0.04 7.41
CA LEU A 43 0.17 1.34 6.88
C LEU A 43 -0.71 2.41 7.55
N MET A 44 -0.07 3.46 8.04
CA MET A 44 -0.75 4.63 8.61
C MET A 44 -0.19 5.91 8.02
N THR A 45 -1.06 6.92 7.90
CA THR A 45 -0.64 8.30 7.66
C THR A 45 -0.97 9.15 8.87
N LEU A 46 -0.01 9.99 9.26
CA LEU A 46 -0.10 10.81 10.46
C LEU A 46 -0.04 12.29 10.09
N ARG A 47 -0.83 13.11 10.77
CA ARG A 47 -0.68 14.57 10.71
C ARG A 47 0.59 14.96 11.46
N SER A 48 1.49 15.68 10.80
CA SER A 48 2.82 16.01 11.33
C SER A 48 2.80 16.89 12.58
N SER A 49 1.74 17.68 12.80
CA SER A 49 1.66 18.61 13.93
C SER A 49 1.34 17.95 15.27
N ASP A 50 0.60 16.83 15.27
CA ASP A 50 0.03 16.22 16.48
C ASP A 50 -0.04 14.69 16.45
N LEU A 51 0.51 14.05 15.40
CA LEU A 51 0.49 12.60 15.18
C LEU A 51 -0.91 11.98 15.21
N THR A 52 -1.91 12.74 14.76
CA THR A 52 -3.26 12.20 14.55
C THR A 52 -3.29 11.26 13.36
N ILE A 53 -3.95 10.11 13.51
CA ILE A 53 -4.13 9.12 12.45
C ILE A 53 -5.12 9.68 11.41
N LEU A 54 -4.65 9.89 10.19
CA LEU A 54 -5.46 10.38 9.06
C LEU A 54 -5.98 9.24 8.20
N GLN A 55 -5.17 8.20 8.02
CA GLN A 55 -5.54 6.96 7.34
C GLN A 55 -4.87 5.79 8.05
N ILE A 56 -5.52 4.63 7.97
CA ILE A 56 -5.01 3.37 8.47
C ILE A 56 -5.52 2.24 7.56
N SER A 57 -4.67 1.26 7.27
CA SER A 57 -5.07 0.08 6.49
C SER A 57 -5.98 -0.85 7.29
N ASP A 58 -6.87 -1.56 6.59
CA ASP A 58 -7.80 -2.52 7.20
C ASP A 58 -7.09 -3.68 7.94
N SER A 59 -5.84 -3.96 7.58
CA SER A 59 -4.99 -4.96 8.23
C SER A 59 -4.74 -4.70 9.73
N ILE A 60 -5.05 -3.50 10.24
CA ILE A 60 -4.99 -3.22 11.68
C ILE A 60 -5.94 -4.13 12.49
N TYR A 61 -7.07 -4.51 11.90
CA TYR A 61 -8.03 -5.39 12.56
C TYR A 61 -7.41 -6.77 12.83
N ASP A 62 -6.70 -7.33 11.86
CA ASP A 62 -6.05 -8.64 12.02
C ASP A 62 -4.89 -8.57 13.03
N LEU A 63 -4.19 -7.44 13.12
CA LEU A 63 -3.05 -7.27 14.02
C LEU A 63 -3.47 -6.99 15.48
N CYS A 64 -4.48 -6.13 15.66
CA CYS A 64 -4.84 -5.53 16.96
C CYS A 64 -6.29 -5.81 17.40
N GLY A 65 -7.15 -6.35 16.54
CA GLY A 65 -8.57 -6.55 16.82
C GLY A 65 -9.39 -5.25 16.90
N ILE A 66 -8.83 -4.13 16.46
CA ILE A 66 -9.47 -2.80 16.51
C ILE A 66 -9.95 -2.43 15.12
N HIS A 67 -11.19 -1.95 15.00
CA HIS A 67 -11.70 -1.54 13.70
C HIS A 67 -11.06 -0.20 13.25
N PRO A 68 -10.65 -0.04 11.97
CA PRO A 68 -10.05 1.19 11.44
C PRO A 68 -10.78 2.48 11.84
N ASN A 69 -12.11 2.46 11.76
CA ASN A 69 -12.98 3.59 12.10
C ASN A 69 -12.87 4.06 13.56
N GLU A 70 -12.42 3.21 14.48
CA GLU A 70 -12.19 3.58 15.88
C GLU A 70 -10.88 4.36 16.06
N LEU A 71 -9.98 4.28 15.08
CA LEU A 71 -8.64 4.87 15.11
C LEU A 71 -8.52 6.12 14.24
N LEU A 72 -9.37 6.26 13.22
CA LEU A 72 -9.41 7.45 12.39
C LEU A 72 -9.66 8.71 13.24
N HIS A 73 -8.85 9.72 12.98
CA HIS A 73 -8.84 11.00 13.71
C HIS A 73 -8.53 10.90 15.20
N GLN A 74 -8.06 9.75 15.68
CA GLN A 74 -7.53 9.59 17.03
C GLN A 74 -6.02 9.86 17.06
N PRO A 75 -5.47 10.25 18.23
CA PRO A 75 -4.03 10.37 18.39
C PRO A 75 -3.35 8.99 18.33
N LEU A 76 -2.13 8.93 17.79
CA LEU A 76 -1.31 7.71 17.75
C LEU A 76 -1.09 7.08 19.13
N SER A 77 -1.13 7.88 20.19
CA SER A 77 -0.99 7.45 21.59
C SER A 77 -2.03 6.41 22.04
N ARG A 78 -3.13 6.23 21.31
CA ARG A 78 -4.11 5.17 21.55
C ARG A 78 -3.57 3.77 21.22
N LEU A 79 -2.57 3.67 20.36
CA LEU A 79 -1.99 2.41 19.89
C LEU A 79 -0.60 2.13 20.44
N MET A 80 0.20 3.17 20.69
CA MET A 80 1.61 3.03 21.07
C MET A 80 2.15 4.30 21.70
N SER A 81 3.31 4.19 22.38
CA SER A 81 4.08 5.38 22.75
C SER A 81 4.50 6.19 21.52
N THR A 82 4.32 7.51 21.57
CA THR A 82 4.68 8.41 20.47
C THR A 82 6.16 8.77 20.45
N ASP A 83 6.92 8.48 21.52
CA ASP A 83 8.33 8.86 21.67
C ASP A 83 9.23 8.49 20.47
N PRO A 84 9.18 7.26 19.92
CA PRO A 84 10.03 6.89 18.79
C PRO A 84 9.67 7.68 17.53
N VAL A 85 8.36 7.90 17.31
CA VAL A 85 7.84 8.60 16.13
C VAL A 85 8.15 10.09 16.22
N GLU A 86 7.94 10.73 17.37
CA GLU A 86 8.27 12.15 17.58
C GLU A 86 9.77 12.42 17.38
N LYS A 87 10.64 11.54 17.89
CA LYS A 87 12.09 11.62 17.67
C LYS A 87 12.42 11.54 16.18
N ALA A 88 11.73 10.69 15.43
CA ALA A 88 11.92 10.59 14.00
C ALA A 88 11.37 11.80 13.24
N THR A 89 10.18 12.30 13.60
CA THR A 89 9.56 13.47 12.98
C THR A 89 10.45 14.72 13.11
N LYS A 90 11.08 14.92 14.28
CA LYS A 90 12.03 16.03 14.50
C LYS A 90 13.23 16.03 13.55
N ARG A 91 13.58 14.86 13.00
CA ARG A 91 14.73 14.66 12.12
C ARG A 91 14.36 14.57 10.64
N LEU A 92 13.07 14.69 10.28
CA LEU A 92 12.62 14.64 8.89
C LEU A 92 13.20 15.79 8.03
N GLY A 93 13.59 16.91 8.65
CA GLY A 93 14.24 18.04 7.99
C GLY A 93 15.72 17.82 7.63
N ASP A 94 16.38 16.78 8.16
CA ASP A 94 17.84 16.62 8.13
C ASP A 94 18.38 16.05 6.79
N ARG A 95 17.62 16.19 5.69
CA ARG A 95 17.90 15.63 4.34
C ARG A 95 18.20 14.13 4.28
N THR A 96 18.09 13.41 5.40
CA THR A 96 18.45 11.99 5.54
C THR A 96 17.39 11.16 6.29
N PRO A 97 16.07 11.37 6.07
CA PRO A 97 15.02 10.68 6.83
C PRO A 97 15.08 9.15 6.69
N ARG A 98 15.64 8.63 5.59
CA ARG A 98 15.83 7.18 5.38
C ARG A 98 16.80 6.53 6.38
N LEU A 99 17.72 7.29 6.96
CA LEU A 99 18.66 6.76 7.97
C LEU A 99 17.99 6.47 9.32
N LEU A 100 16.75 6.93 9.52
CA LEU A 100 15.97 6.66 10.73
C LEU A 100 15.29 5.30 10.66
N ASN A 101 15.11 4.75 9.46
CA ASN A 101 14.38 3.50 9.26
C ASN A 101 15.31 2.29 9.40
N PRO A 102 14.87 1.20 10.05
CA PRO A 102 13.61 1.06 10.78
C PRO A 102 13.65 1.73 12.17
N ILE A 103 12.52 2.31 12.56
CA ILE A 103 12.32 2.84 13.92
C ILE A 103 11.62 1.73 14.72
N PRO A 104 12.23 1.21 15.78
CA PRO A 104 11.55 0.26 16.65
C PRO A 104 10.30 0.89 17.25
N ILE A 105 9.15 0.27 17.00
CA ILE A 105 7.85 0.63 17.57
C ILE A 105 7.23 -0.63 18.15
N HIS A 106 6.44 -0.44 19.20
CA HIS A 106 5.66 -1.51 19.80
C HIS A 106 4.22 -1.05 19.92
N ILE A 107 3.29 -1.93 19.56
CA ILE A 107 1.86 -1.66 19.57
C ILE A 107 1.26 -2.34 20.80
N ASP A 108 0.50 -1.58 21.58
CA ASP A 108 -0.27 -2.09 22.70
C ASP A 108 -1.58 -2.73 22.20
N VAL A 109 -1.67 -4.04 22.31
CA VAL A 109 -2.87 -4.83 21.98
C VAL A 109 -3.34 -5.52 23.24
N ASN A 110 -4.45 -5.06 23.84
CA ASN A 110 -5.03 -5.64 25.07
C ASN A 110 -4.05 -5.72 26.26
N GLY A 111 -3.09 -4.80 26.34
CA GLY A 111 -2.04 -4.79 27.37
C GLY A 111 -0.82 -5.66 27.04
N GLU A 112 -0.77 -6.30 25.87
CA GLU A 112 0.41 -6.98 25.35
C GLU A 112 1.10 -6.14 24.27
N GLN A 113 2.42 -5.99 24.39
CA GLN A 113 3.25 -5.31 23.40
C GLN A 113 3.52 -6.24 22.22
N ARG A 114 3.10 -5.85 21.02
CA ARG A 114 3.39 -6.55 19.77
C ARG A 114 4.39 -5.74 18.94
N SER A 115 5.47 -6.38 18.51
CA SER A 115 6.40 -5.81 17.54
C SER A 115 5.87 -6.11 16.13
N ALA A 116 5.58 -5.07 15.35
CA ALA A 116 5.39 -5.22 13.91
C ALA A 116 6.76 -5.52 13.29
N SER A 117 6.91 -6.67 12.62
CA SER A 117 8.17 -7.11 11.99
C SER A 117 8.28 -6.61 10.56
#